data_AF-A0A0W8G5X7-F1
#
_entry.id   AF-A0A0W8G5X7-F1
#
_cell.length_a   1.000
_cell.length_b   1.000
_cell.length_c   1.000
_cell.angle_alpha   90.00
_cell.angle_beta   90.00
_cell.angle_gamma   90.00
#
_symmetry.space_group_name_H-M   'P 1'
#
loop_
_entity.id
_entity.type
_entity.pdbx_description
1 polymer ?
#
loop_
_entity_poly.entity_id
_entity_poly.type
_entity_poly.pdbx_seq_one_letter_code
_entity_poly.pdbx_strand_id
1 'polypeptide(L)'
;MDIVTEQEYAAFIGPEAHKYLPRFRMFDDLAGNFKATWNWSAFFFTFWWLLYRKLYAYAALVFVLSFVPYLNFAIMAASGAAGYFLYYRKARADILQLKKAFPGMDVTVRCAELGGVHRFVIWVGILVSALCILAALALGIVGVMMEN
;
A
#
# COMPACT_ATOMS: atom_id res chain seq x y z
N MET A 1 -5.61 26.42 -9.97
CA MET A 1 -5.58 25.28 -9.03
C MET A 1 -4.98 24.12 -9.81
N ASP A 2 -3.81 23.62 -9.44
CA ASP A 2 -3.21 22.49 -10.15
C ASP A 2 -4.06 21.24 -9.89
N ILE A 3 -4.93 20.90 -10.83
CA ILE A 3 -5.72 19.68 -10.78
C ILE A 3 -4.85 18.51 -11.26
N VAL A 4 -4.99 17.35 -10.60
CA VAL A 4 -4.32 16.12 -11.04
C VAL A 4 -5.21 15.42 -12.05
N THR A 5 -4.67 15.06 -13.20
CA THR A 5 -5.44 14.40 -14.28
C THR A 5 -5.48 12.89 -14.09
N GLU A 6 -6.48 12.23 -14.70
CA GLU A 6 -6.58 10.76 -14.70
C GLU A 6 -5.36 10.10 -15.37
N GLN A 7 -4.77 10.75 -16.38
CA GLN A 7 -3.53 10.30 -17.03
C GLN A 7 -2.33 10.36 -16.10
N GLU A 8 -2.18 11.45 -15.33
CA GLU A 8 -1.10 11.60 -14.34
C GLU A 8 -1.23 10.53 -13.24
N TYR A 9 -2.45 10.27 -12.76
CA TYR A 9 -2.70 9.16 -11.83
C TYR A 9 -2.39 7.81 -12.47
N ALA A 10 -2.86 7.55 -13.70
CA ALA A 10 -2.62 6.28 -14.38
C ALA A 10 -1.12 6.00 -14.53
N ALA A 11 -0.34 7.02 -14.92
CA ALA A 11 1.11 6.92 -15.00
C ALA A 11 1.75 6.65 -13.64
N PHE A 12 1.31 7.35 -12.59
CA PHE A 12 1.78 7.10 -11.22
C PHE A 12 1.42 5.70 -10.70
N ILE A 13 0.26 5.17 -11.06
CA ILE A 13 -0.17 3.84 -10.59
C ILE A 13 0.52 2.71 -11.35
N GLY A 14 0.72 2.91 -12.66
CA GLY A 14 1.26 1.91 -13.57
C GLY A 14 0.18 0.97 -14.14
N PRO A 15 0.55 -0.28 -14.51
CA PRO A 15 -0.30 -1.18 -15.33
C PRO A 15 -1.70 -1.46 -14.76
N GLU A 16 -1.82 -1.46 -13.43
CA GLU A 16 -3.08 -1.77 -12.74
C GLU A 16 -3.94 -0.53 -12.44
N ALA A 17 -3.69 0.59 -13.12
CA ALA A 17 -4.38 1.86 -12.90
C ALA A 17 -5.90 1.71 -12.91
N HIS A 18 -6.47 0.93 -13.83
CA HIS A 18 -7.90 0.70 -13.98
C HIS A 18 -8.62 0.29 -12.66
N LYS A 19 -7.93 -0.38 -11.74
CA LYS A 19 -8.50 -0.77 -10.43
C LYS A 19 -8.66 0.41 -9.47
N TYR A 20 -7.75 1.39 -9.57
CA TYR A 20 -7.62 2.51 -8.63
C TYR A 20 -8.33 3.78 -9.10
N LEU A 21 -8.33 4.05 -10.41
CA LEU A 21 -8.86 5.28 -10.99
C LEU A 21 -10.30 5.60 -10.57
N PRO A 22 -11.26 4.64 -10.53
CA PRO A 22 -12.62 4.93 -10.07
C PRO A 22 -12.67 5.42 -8.61
N ARG A 23 -11.80 4.88 -7.74
CA ARG A 23 -11.74 5.29 -6.33
C ARG A 23 -11.06 6.64 -6.17
N PHE A 24 -10.03 6.91 -6.97
CA PHE A 24 -9.34 8.20 -6.98
C PHE A 24 -10.27 9.32 -7.44
N ARG A 25 -11.02 9.10 -8.52
CA ARG A 25 -12.08 10.02 -8.96
C ARG A 25 -13.09 10.31 -7.86
N MET A 26 -13.58 9.26 -7.19
CA MET A 26 -14.49 9.42 -6.05
C MET A 26 -13.88 10.28 -4.93
N PHE A 27 -12.57 10.17 -4.64
CA PHE A 27 -11.93 11.03 -3.64
C PHE A 27 -11.74 12.47 -4.11
N ASP A 28 -11.41 12.68 -5.39
CA ASP A 28 -11.34 14.02 -5.97
C ASP A 28 -12.70 14.71 -5.96
N ASP A 29 -13.80 14.00 -6.29
CA ASP A 29 -15.18 14.49 -6.20
C ASP A 29 -15.56 14.90 -4.76
N LEU A 30 -14.95 14.26 -3.77
CA LEU A 30 -15.11 14.57 -2.35
C LEU A 30 -14.11 15.64 -1.86
N ALA A 31 -13.47 16.39 -2.76
CA ALA A 31 -12.43 17.38 -2.44
C ALA A 31 -11.24 16.80 -1.65
N GLY A 32 -10.92 15.52 -1.86
CA GLY A 32 -9.87 14.80 -1.16
C GLY A 32 -10.24 14.33 0.25
N ASN A 33 -11.52 14.39 0.64
CA ASN A 33 -11.97 13.90 1.92
C ASN A 33 -11.95 12.38 2.01
N PHE A 34 -11.70 11.88 3.22
CA PHE A 34 -11.72 10.46 3.49
C PHE A 34 -13.12 9.87 3.31
N LYS A 35 -13.19 8.77 2.55
CA LYS A 35 -14.34 7.88 2.50
C LYS A 35 -13.85 6.45 2.59
N ALA A 36 -14.40 5.68 3.52
CA ALA A 36 -14.03 4.28 3.68
C ALA A 36 -14.34 3.51 2.39
N THR A 37 -13.33 2.79 1.88
CA THR A 37 -13.45 1.95 0.69
C THR A 37 -12.68 0.66 0.93
N TRP A 38 -13.24 -0.46 0.52
CA TRP A 38 -12.65 -1.75 0.87
C TRP A 38 -11.56 -2.17 -0.12
N ASN A 39 -10.37 -2.46 0.41
CA ASN A 39 -9.22 -3.00 -0.31
C ASN A 39 -8.79 -4.34 0.30
N TRP A 40 -9.11 -5.42 -0.40
CA TRP A 40 -8.76 -6.78 0.01
C TRP A 40 -7.26 -7.02 0.18
N SER A 41 -6.44 -6.46 -0.71
CA SER A 41 -4.99 -6.63 -0.64
C SER A 41 -4.41 -5.93 0.58
N ALA A 42 -4.90 -4.74 0.91
CA ALA A 42 -4.47 -4.01 2.11
C ALA A 42 -4.97 -4.65 3.42
N PHE A 43 -6.08 -5.40 3.40
CA PHE A 43 -6.58 -6.13 4.56
C PHE A 43 -5.74 -7.37 4.87
N PHE A 44 -5.57 -8.28 3.90
CA PHE A 44 -4.86 -9.55 4.12
C PHE A 44 -3.34 -9.40 4.14
N PHE A 45 -2.80 -8.42 3.42
CA PHE A 45 -1.37 -8.24 3.24
C PHE A 45 -0.90 -6.87 3.71
N THR A 46 -1.46 -6.32 4.79
CA THR A 46 -1.24 -4.93 5.26
C THR A 46 0.18 -4.41 5.06
N PHE A 47 1.15 -4.98 5.77
CA PHE A 47 2.55 -4.52 5.73
C PHE A 47 3.13 -4.63 4.31
N TRP A 48 2.97 -5.79 3.67
CA TRP A 48 3.51 -6.07 2.34
C TRP A 48 2.87 -5.20 1.25
N TRP A 49 1.58 -4.93 1.34
CA TRP A 49 0.83 -4.09 0.41
C TRP A 49 1.29 -2.63 0.50
N LEU A 50 1.46 -2.11 1.71
CA LEU A 50 2.00 -0.77 1.94
C LEU A 50 3.42 -0.65 1.38
N LEU A 51 4.28 -1.63 1.67
CA LEU A 51 5.66 -1.65 1.17
C LEU A 51 5.71 -1.75 -0.37
N TYR A 52 4.91 -2.63 -0.95
CA TYR A 52 4.79 -2.83 -2.40
C TYR A 52 4.38 -1.54 -3.13
N ARG A 53 3.50 -0.73 -2.55
CA ARG A 53 3.00 0.55 -3.09
C ARG A 53 3.80 1.78 -2.66
N LYS A 54 5.02 1.59 -2.13
CA LYS A 54 5.93 2.66 -1.69
C LYS A 54 5.37 3.54 -0.56
N LEU A 55 4.46 3.01 0.25
CA LEU A 55 3.89 3.68 1.43
C LEU A 55 4.77 3.44 2.67
N TYR A 56 6.06 3.75 2.57
CA TYR A 56 7.08 3.35 3.57
C TYR A 56 6.82 3.85 4.98
N ALA A 57 6.36 5.10 5.13
CA ALA A 57 6.04 5.64 6.45
C ALA A 57 4.91 4.84 7.12
N TYR A 58 3.87 4.46 6.38
CA TYR A 58 2.79 3.62 6.90
C TYR A 58 3.25 2.18 7.14
N ALA A 59 4.10 1.63 6.26
CA ALA A 59 4.66 0.29 6.45
C ALA A 59 5.50 0.22 7.73
N ALA A 60 6.35 1.22 8.00
CA ALA A 60 7.13 1.32 9.22
C ALA A 60 6.24 1.47 10.47
N LEU A 61 5.20 2.31 10.39
CA LEU A 61 4.22 2.47 11.48
C LEU A 61 3.50 1.14 11.78
N VAL A 62 2.99 0.46 10.75
CA VAL A 62 2.32 -0.83 10.91
C VAL A 62 3.27 -1.88 11.46
N PHE A 63 4.54 -1.88 11.04
CA PHE A 63 5.55 -2.79 11.57
C PHE A 63 5.74 -2.60 13.07
N VAL A 64 5.92 -1.36 13.54
CA VAL A 64 6.04 -1.07 14.99
C VAL A 64 4.76 -1.47 15.74
N LEU A 65 3.59 -1.14 15.20
CA LEU A 65 2.32 -1.46 15.83
C LEU A 65 1.99 -2.96 15.86
N SER A 66 2.60 -3.77 14.99
CA SER A 66 2.39 -5.22 14.95
C SER A 66 2.88 -5.94 16.20
N PHE A 67 3.84 -5.34 16.92
CA PHE A 67 4.35 -5.84 18.19
C PHE A 67 3.43 -5.55 19.38
N VAL A 68 2.38 -4.74 19.19
CA VAL A 68 1.39 -4.46 20.24
C VAL A 68 0.35 -5.59 20.25
N PRO A 69 0.21 -6.35 21.35
CA PRO A 69 -0.77 -7.42 21.45
C PRO A 69 -2.19 -6.93 21.16
N TYR A 70 -3.01 -7.79 20.56
CA TYR A 70 -4.44 -7.58 20.27
C TYR A 70 -4.78 -6.47 19.23
N LEU A 71 -3.82 -5.67 18.78
CA LEU A 71 -4.07 -4.56 17.84
C LEU A 71 -4.07 -5.00 16.36
N ASN A 72 -3.47 -6.15 16.05
CA ASN A 72 -3.21 -6.61 14.68
C ASN A 72 -4.48 -6.67 13.81
N PHE A 73 -5.59 -7.23 14.32
CA PHE A 73 -6.82 -7.33 13.53
C PHE A 73 -7.44 -5.96 13.24
N ALA A 74 -7.39 -5.04 14.21
CA ALA A 74 -7.86 -3.67 14.02
C ALA A 74 -7.01 -2.93 12.96
N ILE A 75 -5.69 -3.14 12.95
CA ILE A 75 -4.78 -2.59 11.93
C ILE A 75 -5.13 -3.15 10.55
N MET A 76 -5.39 -4.45 10.44
CA MET A 76 -5.82 -5.07 9.18
C MET A 76 -7.14 -4.47 8.67
N ALA A 77 -8.16 -4.38 9.53
CA ALA A 77 -9.45 -3.80 9.18
C ALA A 77 -9.33 -2.32 8.76
N ALA A 78 -8.58 -1.52 9.52
CA ALA A 78 -8.31 -0.12 9.20
C ALA A 78 -7.57 0.03 7.86
N SER A 79 -6.57 -0.82 7.61
CA SER A 79 -5.81 -0.81 6.36
C SER A 79 -6.65 -1.26 5.18
N GLY A 80 -7.54 -2.24 5.37
CA GLY A 80 -8.55 -2.64 4.40
C GLY A 80 -9.48 -1.49 4.02
N ALA A 81 -9.98 -0.74 5.01
CA ALA A 81 -10.91 0.37 4.79
C ALA A 81 -10.26 1.66 4.26
N ALA A 82 -8.96 1.87 4.56
CA ALA A 82 -8.25 3.09 4.22
C ALA A 82 -7.23 2.93 3.07
N GLY A 83 -6.91 1.70 2.64
CA GLY A 83 -5.81 1.44 1.71
C GLY A 83 -5.88 2.27 0.43
N TYR A 84 -7.03 2.30 -0.25
CA TYR A 84 -7.20 3.14 -1.45
C TYR A 84 -6.99 4.62 -1.17
N PHE A 85 -7.47 5.12 -0.03
CA PHE A 85 -7.34 6.53 0.34
C PHE A 85 -5.90 6.90 0.70
N LEU A 86 -5.20 6.06 1.47
CA LEU A 86 -3.79 6.29 1.82
C LEU A 86 -2.93 6.40 0.55
N TYR A 87 -3.20 5.52 -0.41
CA TYR A 87 -2.49 5.53 -1.67
C TYR A 87 -2.88 6.71 -2.56
N TYR A 88 -4.16 7.09 -2.62
CA TYR A 88 -4.64 8.31 -3.27
C TYR A 88 -3.93 9.55 -2.73
N ARG A 89 -3.90 9.71 -1.40
CA ARG A 89 -3.28 10.88 -0.75
C ARG A 89 -1.80 10.98 -1.11
N LYS A 90 -1.08 9.87 -1.12
CA LYS A 90 0.33 9.85 -1.53
C LYS A 90 0.48 10.22 -3.01
N ALA A 91 -0.25 9.56 -3.91
CA ALA A 91 -0.19 9.84 -5.34
C ALA A 91 -0.48 11.31 -5.64
N ARG A 92 -1.56 11.85 -5.09
CA ARG A 92 -1.94 13.25 -5.26
C ARG A 92 -0.88 14.20 -4.72
N ALA A 93 -0.34 13.95 -3.53
CA ALA A 93 0.70 14.80 -2.94
C ALA A 93 1.98 14.81 -3.80
N ASP A 94 2.46 13.64 -4.23
CA ASP A 94 3.68 13.51 -5.03
C ASP A 94 3.51 14.18 -6.42
N ILE A 95 2.37 13.96 -7.08
CA ILE A 95 2.09 14.57 -8.40
C ILE A 95 1.99 16.09 -8.28
N LEU A 96 1.31 16.61 -7.27
CA LEU A 96 1.23 18.06 -7.05
C LEU A 96 2.61 18.68 -6.75
N GLN A 97 3.46 17.98 -6.02
CA GLN A 97 4.84 18.42 -5.79
C GLN A 97 5.65 18.46 -7.10
N LEU A 98 5.50 17.45 -7.96
CA LEU A 98 6.11 17.45 -9.29
C LEU A 98 5.65 18.63 -10.15
N LYS A 99 4.34 18.90 -10.20
CA LYS A 99 3.79 20.01 -10.99
C LYS A 99 4.31 21.36 -10.51
N LYS A 100 4.46 21.53 -9.19
CA LYS A 100 5.08 22.73 -8.60
C LYS A 100 6.56 22.86 -8.93
N ALA A 101 7.30 21.75 -8.91
CA ALA A 101 8.73 21.73 -9.24
C ALA A 101 8.99 21.96 -10.73
N PHE A 102 8.01 21.65 -11.59
CA PHE A 102 8.13 21.67 -13.04
C PHE A 102 6.92 22.33 -13.72
N PRO A 103 6.76 23.66 -13.56
CA PRO A 103 5.60 24.37 -14.10
C PRO A 103 5.52 24.25 -15.63
N GLY A 104 4.34 23.90 -16.15
CA GLY A 104 4.09 23.86 -17.60
C GLY A 104 4.70 22.68 -18.37
N MET A 105 5.41 21.76 -17.70
CA MET A 105 5.93 20.55 -18.33
C MET A 105 4.99 19.37 -18.16
N ASP A 106 5.02 18.44 -19.11
CA ASP A 106 4.39 17.13 -18.94
C ASP A 106 5.14 16.33 -17.86
N VAL A 107 4.44 16.04 -16.76
CA VAL A 107 4.99 15.29 -15.62
C VAL A 107 4.73 13.79 -15.70
N THR A 108 4.00 13.30 -16.71
CA THR A 108 3.52 11.91 -16.81
C THR A 108 4.66 10.89 -16.72
N VAL A 109 5.79 11.14 -17.40
CA VAL A 109 6.97 10.27 -17.35
C VAL A 109 7.55 10.19 -15.92
N ARG A 110 7.66 11.34 -15.25
CA ARG A 110 8.18 11.41 -13.87
C ARG A 110 7.21 10.84 -12.84
N CYS A 111 5.91 10.96 -13.09
CA CYS A 111 4.89 10.26 -12.32
C CYS A 111 5.10 8.75 -12.38
N ALA A 112 5.40 8.20 -13.57
CA ALA A 112 5.68 6.78 -13.73
C ALA A 112 6.98 6.33 -13.03
N GLU A 113 8.02 7.18 -13.02
CA GLU A 113 9.28 6.91 -12.31
C GLU A 113 9.11 6.91 -10.78
N LEU A 114 8.41 7.91 -10.24
CA LEU A 114 8.20 8.04 -8.80
C LEU A 114 7.19 7.00 -8.27
N GLY A 115 6.12 6.78 -9.02
CA GLY A 115 5.05 5.86 -8.72
C GLY A 115 5.42 4.40 -8.95
N GLY A 116 4.43 3.59 -9.34
CA GLY A 116 4.59 2.17 -9.60
C GLY A 116 4.75 1.34 -8.33
N VAL A 117 5.44 0.21 -8.47
CA VAL A 117 5.50 -0.85 -7.46
C VAL A 117 6.89 -1.46 -7.34
N HIS A 118 7.26 -1.92 -6.15
CA HIS A 118 8.49 -2.69 -5.97
C HIS A 118 8.23 -4.19 -6.11
N ARG A 119 8.42 -4.72 -7.32
CA ARG A 119 8.13 -6.14 -7.64
C ARG A 119 8.89 -7.14 -6.77
N PHE A 120 10.12 -6.82 -6.35
CA PHE A 120 10.92 -7.70 -5.50
C PHE A 120 10.27 -7.97 -4.13
N VAL A 121 9.41 -7.04 -3.65
CA VAL A 121 8.69 -7.18 -2.37
C VAL A 121 7.80 -8.42 -2.36
N ILE A 122 7.26 -8.82 -3.52
CA ILE A 122 6.44 -10.04 -3.63
C ILE A 122 7.28 -11.26 -3.30
N TRP A 123 8.47 -11.38 -3.91
CA TRP A 123 9.35 -12.54 -3.69
C TRP A 123 9.89 -12.58 -2.27
N VAL A 124 10.28 -11.42 -1.71
CA VAL A 124 10.69 -11.32 -0.30
C VAL A 124 9.54 -11.72 0.63
N GLY A 125 8.33 -11.24 0.36
CA GLY A 125 7.15 -11.60 1.15
C GLY A 125 6.83 -13.09 1.12
N ILE A 126 6.94 -13.74 -0.05
CA ILE A 126 6.76 -15.19 -0.21
C ILE A 126 7.83 -15.94 0.61
N LEU A 127 9.11 -15.56 0.47
CA LEU A 127 10.21 -16.20 1.18
C LEU A 127 10.04 -16.10 2.70
N VAL A 128 9.76 -14.91 3.22
CA VAL A 128 9.56 -14.69 4.66
C VAL A 128 8.36 -15.48 5.18
N SER A 129 7.24 -15.48 4.44
CA SER A 129 6.04 -16.25 4.82
C SER A 129 6.33 -17.75 4.86
N ALA A 130 7.08 -18.28 3.90
CA ALA A 130 7.49 -19.69 3.88
C ALA A 130 8.38 -20.04 5.08
N LEU A 131 9.36 -19.19 5.41
CA LEU A 131 10.23 -19.39 6.57
C LEU A 131 9.46 -19.37 7.89
N CYS A 132 8.49 -18.45 8.06
CA CYS A 132 7.65 -18.39 9.25
C CYS A 132 6.77 -19.65 9.41
N ILE A 133 6.21 -20.16 8.30
CA ILE A 133 5.41 -21.40 8.33
C ILE A 133 6.29 -22.59 8.71
N LEU A 134 7.48 -22.73 8.11
CA LEU A 134 8.42 -23.81 8.44
C LEU A 134 8.86 -23.76 9.91
N ALA A 135 9.15 -22.56 10.44
CA ALA A 135 9.49 -22.37 11.84
C ALA A 135 8.34 -22.76 12.78
N ALA A 136 7.10 -22.38 12.46
CA ALA A 136 5.92 -22.75 13.24
C ALA A 136 5.68 -24.27 13.24
N LEU A 137 5.84 -24.93 12.09
CA LEU A 137 5.73 -26.39 11.99
C LEU A 137 6.83 -27.10 12.78
N ALA A 138 8.07 -26.63 12.71
CA ALA A 138 9.18 -27.19 13.48
C ALA A 138 8.95 -27.06 15.00
N LEU A 139 8.48 -25.89 15.46
CA LEU A 139 8.13 -25.67 16.87
C LEU A 139 6.97 -26.57 17.31
N GLY A 140 5.97 -26.78 16.46
CA GLY A 140 4.85 -27.69 16.73
C GLY A 140 5.32 -29.15 16.88
N ILE A 141 6.19 -29.62 15.99
CA ILE A 141 6.78 -30.97 16.06
C ILE A 141 7.59 -31.12 17.35
N VAL A 142 8.44 -30.14 17.68
CA VAL A 142 9.22 -30.16 18.93
C VAL A 142 8.30 -30.18 20.15
N GLY A 143 7.22 -29.40 20.16
CA GLY A 143 6.21 -29.44 21.23
C GLY A 143 5.63 -30.83 21.42
N VAL A 144 5.16 -31.48 20.34
CA VAL A 144 4.63 -32.86 20.39
C VAL A 144 5.68 -33.87 20.86
N MET A 145 6.94 -33.70 20.48
CA MET A 145 8.03 -34.59 20.90
C MET A 145 8.45 -34.39 22.36
N MET A 146 8.19 -33.22 22.97
CA MET A 146 8.46 -32.97 24.39
C MET A 146 7.32 -33.43 25.31
N GLU A 147 6.12 -33.64 24.76
CA GLU A 147 4.94 -34.13 25.51
C GLU A 147 4.85 -35.66 25.59
N ASN A 148 5.65 -36.39 24.79
CA ASN A 148 5.77 -37.86 24.78
C ASN A 148 6.98 -38.36 25.57
#